data_AF-A0A848WXD3-F1
#
_entry.id   AF-A0A848WXD3-F1
#
_cell.length_a   1.000
_cell.length_b   1.000
_cell.length_c   1.000
_cell.angle_alpha   90.00
_cell.angle_beta   90.00
_cell.angle_gamma   90.00
#
_symmetry.space_group_name_H-M   'P 1'
#
loop_
_entity.id
_entity.type
_entity.pdbx_description
1 polymer ?
#
loop_
_entity_poly.entity_id
_entity_poly.type
_entity_poly.pdbx_seq_one_letter_code
_entity_poly.pdbx_strand_id
1 'polypeptide(L)' 'MPDRKSALPFDFETIGKSVDRLPIRLLRQSGDRCRTLIFAGMHGEEPETTVAISRALRCLDSLPESCAVVP' A
#
# COMPACT_ATOMS: atom_id res chain seq x y z
N MET A 1 -4.45 -16.52 -14.85
CA MET A 1 -4.14 -15.18 -14.29
C MET A 1 -5.00 -15.04 -13.05
N PRO A 2 -4.43 -14.77 -11.87
CA PRO A 2 -5.25 -14.54 -10.67
C PRO A 2 -6.24 -13.40 -10.94
N ASP A 3 -7.42 -13.47 -10.35
CA ASP A 3 -8.50 -12.50 -10.56
C ASP A 3 -8.06 -11.12 -10.06
N ARG A 4 -7.74 -10.21 -10.99
CA ARG A 4 -7.17 -8.91 -10.67
C ARG A 4 -8.30 -7.91 -10.47
N LYS A 5 -8.46 -7.43 -9.24
CA LYS A 5 -9.45 -6.43 -8.87
C LYS A 5 -9.15 -5.09 -9.57
N SER A 6 -10.18 -4.37 -10.04
CA SER A 6 -10.03 -3.07 -10.73
C SER A 6 -9.63 -1.95 -9.76
N ALA A 7 -10.09 -2.04 -8.52
CA ALA A 7 -9.75 -1.16 -7.40
C ALA A 7 -9.00 -1.92 -6.30
N LEU A 8 -8.31 -1.18 -5.43
CA LEU A 8 -7.74 -1.76 -4.21
C LEU A 8 -8.87 -2.05 -3.21
N PRO A 9 -9.03 -3.29 -2.74
CA PRO A 9 -10.16 -3.70 -1.89
C PRO A 9 -9.91 -3.43 -0.39
N PHE A 10 -9.03 -2.48 -0.05
CA PHE A 10 -8.57 -2.25 1.33
C PHE A 10 -8.74 -0.79 1.73
N ASP A 11 -9.07 -0.58 3.00
CA ASP A 11 -9.16 0.74 3.58
C ASP A 11 -7.78 1.32 3.87
N PHE A 12 -7.63 2.60 3.58
CA PHE A 12 -6.40 3.34 3.85
C PHE A 12 -6.49 4.11 5.16
N GLU A 13 -5.46 3.97 5.98
CA GLU A 13 -5.19 4.87 7.09
C GLU A 13 -4.38 6.08 6.58
N THR A 14 -4.74 7.30 6.99
CA THR A 14 -3.94 8.48 6.68
C THR A 14 -2.96 8.74 7.81
N ILE A 15 -1.66 8.66 7.51
CA ILE A 15 -0.58 8.81 8.51
C ILE A 15 0.10 10.18 8.47
N GLY A 16 -0.26 11.01 7.49
CA GLY A 16 0.32 12.32 7.31
C GLY A 16 -0.17 13.02 6.05
N LYS A 17 0.48 14.13 5.71
CA LYS A 17 0.23 14.88 4.48
C LYS A 17 1.56 15.24 3.83
N SER A 18 1.59 15.22 2.50
CA SER A 18 2.71 15.75 1.72
C SER A 18 2.79 17.27 1.82
N VAL A 19 3.85 17.86 1.28
CA VAL A 19 4.01 19.32 1.13
C VAL A 19 2.80 19.93 0.40
N ASP A 20 2.32 19.27 -0.66
CA ASP A 20 1.13 19.68 -1.43
C ASP A 20 -0.20 19.28 -0.76
N ARG A 21 -0.15 18.88 0.52
CA ARG A 21 -1.30 18.52 1.36
C ARG A 21 -2.09 17.30 0.87
N LEU A 22 -1.48 16.47 0.01
CA LEU A 22 -2.05 15.18 -0.36
C LEU A 22 -1.88 14.18 0.79
N PRO A 23 -2.87 13.30 1.06
CA PRO A 23 -2.78 12.35 2.16
C PRO A 23 -1.70 11.30 1.89
N ILE A 24 -0.81 11.09 2.86
CA ILE A 24 0.09 9.93 2.87
C ILE A 24 -0.68 8.76 3.47
N ARG A 25 -0.76 7.66 2.72
CA ARG A 25 -1.65 6.55 3.02
C ARG A 25 -0.88 5.30 3.45
N LEU A 26 -1.42 4.59 4.42
CA LEU A 26 -0.92 3.33 4.95
C LEU A 26 -1.99 2.25 4.77
N LEU A 27 -1.57 1.09 4.28
CA LEU A 27 -2.35 -0.14 4.29
C LEU A 27 -1.77 -1.09 5.33
N ARG A 28 -2.57 -1.54 6.28
CA ARG A 28 -2.23 -2.60 7.23
C ARG A 28 -3.49 -3.28 7.74
N GLN A 29 -3.35 -4.50 8.26
CA GLN A 29 -4.38 -5.02 9.16
C GLN A 29 -4.25 -4.35 10.54
N SER A 30 -5.38 -4.22 11.23
CA SER A 30 -5.41 -3.76 12.62
C SER A 30 -4.72 -4.77 13.54
N GLY A 31 -3.87 -4.29 14.46
CA GLY A 31 -3.19 -5.11 15.47
C GLY A 31 -1.68 -4.87 15.56
N ASP A 32 -1.03 -5.53 16.53
CA ASP A 32 0.36 -5.25 16.94
C ASP A 32 1.41 -6.16 16.29
N ARG A 33 1.01 -6.96 15.29
CA ARG A 33 1.88 -7.98 14.68
C ARG A 33 2.69 -7.50 13.48
N CYS A 34 2.61 -6.22 13.13
CA CYS A 34 3.34 -5.65 12.00
C CYS A 34 4.85 -5.71 12.26
N ARG A 35 5.57 -6.48 11.44
CA ARG A 35 7.03 -6.68 11.52
C ARG A 35 7.76 -6.16 10.29
N THR A 36 7.03 -5.95 9.20
CA THR A 36 7.60 -5.56 7.91
C THR A 36 6.86 -4.37 7.36
N LEU A 37 7.62 -3.39 6.88
CA LEU A 37 7.09 -2.19 6.25
C LEU A 37 7.65 -2.11 4.82
N ILE A 38 6.75 -1.97 3.87
CA ILE A 38 7.07 -1.88 2.44
C ILE A 38 6.76 -0.46 1.99
N PHE A 39 7.75 0.23 1.45
CA PHE A 39 7.60 1.55 0.82
C PHE A 39 7.81 1.45 -0.68
N ALA A 40 7.02 2.19 -1.44
CA ALA A 40 7.20 2.42 -2.87
C ALA A 40 7.13 3.92 -3.18
N GLY A 41 7.60 4.31 -4.36
CA GLY A 41 7.48 5.69 -4.84
C GLY A 41 8.25 6.73 -4.00
N MET A 42 9.40 6.35 -3.41
CA MET A 42 10.23 7.28 -2.63
C MET A 42 10.76 8.44 -3.49
N HIS A 43 11.07 8.15 -4.75
CA HIS A 43 11.36 9.15 -5.78
C HIS A 43 10.20 9.15 -6.79
N GLY A 44 9.68 10.35 -7.10
CA GLY A 44 8.49 10.49 -7.95
C GLY A 44 8.74 10.08 -9.41
N GLU A 45 10.00 10.09 -9.84
CA GLU A 45 10.44 9.67 -11.17
C GLU A 45 10.60 8.14 -11.33
N GLU A 46 10.39 7.34 -10.28
CA GLU A 46 10.53 5.86 -10.28
C GLU A 46 9.16 5.15 -10.11
N PRO A 47 8.22 5.27 -11.07
CA PRO A 47 6.85 4.80 -10.92
C PRO A 47 6.71 3.27 -10.89
N GLU A 48 7.72 2.52 -11.32
CA GLU A 48 7.70 1.07 -11.44
C GLU A 48 7.39 0.38 -10.12
N THR A 49 7.93 0.90 -9.01
CA THR A 49 7.74 0.35 -7.66
C THR A 49 6.28 0.50 -7.21
N THR A 50 5.69 1.69 -7.38
CA THR A 50 4.28 1.95 -7.07
C THR A 50 3.36 1.09 -7.93
N VAL A 51 3.66 0.92 -9.23
CA VAL A 51 2.88 0.05 -10.12
C VAL A 51 2.96 -1.42 -9.69
N ALA A 52 4.16 -1.91 -9.35
CA ALA A 52 4.38 -3.29 -8.91
C ALA A 52 3.62 -3.59 -7.61
N ILE A 53 3.74 -2.73 -6.61
CA ILE A 53 3.02 -2.87 -5.33
C ILE A 53 1.51 -2.77 -5.54
N SER A 54 1.04 -1.81 -6.33
CA SER A 54 -0.38 -1.66 -6.64
C SER A 54 -0.95 -2.90 -7.35
N ARG A 55 -0.17 -3.57 -8.21
CA ARG A 55 -0.56 -4.85 -8.83
C ARG A 55 -0.58 -5.99 -7.81
N ALA A 56 0.46 -6.12 -6.99
CA ALA A 56 0.54 -7.15 -5.96
C ALA A 56 -0.65 -7.07 -4.99
N LEU A 57 -0.95 -5.86 -4.48
CA LEU A 57 -2.08 -5.63 -3.57
C LEU A 57 -3.43 -5.99 -4.19
N ARG A 58 -3.65 -5.76 -5.49
CA ARG A 58 -4.89 -6.13 -6.18
C ARG A 58 -5.09 -7.63 -6.36
N CYS A 59 -4.04 -8.42 -6.20
CA CYS A 59 -4.10 -9.88 -6.25
C CYS A 59 -4.36 -10.50 -4.86
N LEU A 60 -4.34 -9.70 -3.78
CA LEU A 60 -4.57 -10.18 -2.44
C LEU A 60 -6.07 -10.18 -2.09
N ASP A 61 -6.48 -11.19 -1.33
CA ASP A 61 -7.82 -11.25 -0.74
C ASP A 61 -7.90 -10.56 0.62
N SER A 62 -6.80 -10.57 1.36
CA SER A 62 -6.62 -9.86 2.62
C SER A 62 -5.20 -9.29 2.72
N LEU A 63 -5.03 -8.23 3.49
CA LEU A 63 -3.70 -7.74 3.84
C LEU A 63 -3.02 -8.74 4.78
N PRO A 64 -1.69 -8.97 4.68
CA PRO A 64 -0.99 -9.82 5.64
C PRO A 64 -0.93 -9.17 7.04
N GLU A 65 -1.15 -9.95 8.10
CA GLU A 65 -1.09 -9.46 9.50
C GLU A 65 0.25 -8.83 9.87
N SER A 66 1.34 -9.32 9.26
CA SER A 66 2.70 -8.91 9.61
C SER A 66 3.26 -7.77 8.77
N CYS A 67 2.49 -7.25 7.81
CA CYS A 67 2.99 -6.28 6.85
C CYS A 67 2.14 -5.01 6.81
N ALA A 68 2.83 -3.88 6.70
CA ALA A 68 2.23 -2.60 6.33
C ALA A 68 2.84 -2.09 5.02
N VAL A 69 2.06 -1.35 4.24
CA VAL A 69 2.45 -0.87 2.92
C VAL A 69 2.12 0.61 2.77
N VAL A 70 3.11 1.40 2.35
CA VAL A 70 2.96 2.78 1.88
C VAL A 70 3.19 2.76 0.36
N PRO A 71 2.12 2.74 -0.45
CA PRO A 71 2.21 2.56 -1.90
C PRO A 71 2.48 3.84 -2.68
#